data_AF-A0A6G3XEH0-F1
#
_entry.id   AF-A0A6G3XEH0-F1
#
_cell.length_a   1.000
_cell.length_b   1.000
_cell.length_c   1.000
_cell.angle_alpha   90.00
_cell.angle_beta   90.00
_cell.angle_gamma   90.00
#
_symmetry.space_group_name_H-M   'P 1'
#
loop_
_entity.id
_entity.type
_entity.pdbx_description
1 polymer ?
#
loop_
_entity_poly.entity_id
_entity_poly.type
_entity_poly.pdbx_seq_one_letter_code
_entity_poly.pdbx_strand_id
1 'polypeptide(L)' 'MKKAITVAGLHKSFGRTHALAGLDLTVEAGEVHGFLGPNGAG' A
#
# COMPACT_ATOMS: atom_id res chain seq x y z
N MET A 1 -5.97 18.66 -7.75
CA MET A 1 -6.65 17.35 -7.70
C MET A 1 -6.84 16.97 -6.23
N LYS A 2 -7.90 16.23 -5.89
CA LYS A 2 -8.26 15.92 -4.48
C LYS A 2 -7.73 14.52 -4.14
N LYS A 3 -6.81 14.43 -3.19
CA LYS A 3 -6.36 13.16 -2.61
C LYS A 3 -7.53 12.47 -1.92
N ALA A 4 -7.82 11.23 -2.31
CA ALA A 4 -8.86 10.38 -1.72
C ALA A 4 -8.27 9.37 -0.72
N ILE A 5 -7.08 8.83 -1.02
CA ILE A 5 -6.33 7.94 -0.13
C ILE A 5 -4.91 8.48 0.01
N THR A 6 -4.37 8.48 1.22
CA THR A 6 -2.95 8.78 1.47
C THR A 6 -2.43 7.84 2.54
N VAL A 7 -1.35 7.14 2.22
CA VAL A 7 -0.61 6.22 3.09
C VAL A 7 0.83 6.67 3.09
N ALA A 8 1.43 6.74 4.27
CA ALA A 8 2.84 7.07 4.43
C ALA A 8 3.51 6.05 5.35
N GLY A 9 4.61 5.45 4.89
CA GLY A 9 5.45 4.52 5.65
C GLY A 9 4.69 3.36 6.29
N LEU A 10 3.69 2.77 5.61
CA LEU A 10 2.92 1.68 6.20
C LEU A 10 3.75 0.40 6.31
N HIS A 11 3.94 -0.04 7.55
CA HIS A 11 4.59 -1.31 7.88
C HIS A 11 3.58 -2.30 8.46
N LYS A 12 3.75 -3.59 8.15
CA LYS A 12 2.98 -4.66 8.75
C LYS A 12 3.83 -5.90 8.94
N SER A 13 3.80 -6.44 10.15
CA SER A 13 4.42 -7.72 10.47
C SER A 13 3.43 -8.71 11.08
N PHE A 14 3.64 -9.99 10.77
CA PHE A 14 2.98 -11.14 11.40
C PHE A 14 4.07 -12.02 12.02
N GLY A 15 4.28 -11.87 13.33
CA GLY A 15 5.43 -12.48 14.01
C GLY A 15 6.74 -12.01 13.37
N ARG A 16 7.52 -12.96 12.84
CA ARG A 16 8.80 -12.69 12.17
C ARG A 16 8.66 -12.25 10.70
N THR A 17 7.48 -12.39 10.12
CA THR A 17 7.27 -12.05 8.71
C THR A 17 6.93 -10.58 8.58
N HIS A 18 7.73 -9.83 7.84
CA HIS A 18 7.42 -8.45 7.42
C HIS A 18 6.62 -8.50 6.13
N ALA A 19 5.29 -8.39 6.25
CA ALA A 19 4.36 -8.42 5.13
C ALA A 19 4.44 -7.11 4.33
N LEU A 20 4.37 -5.96 5.02
CA LEU A 20 4.60 -4.65 4.41
C LEU A 20 5.82 -3.97 5.04
N ALA A 21 6.71 -3.46 4.20
CA ALA A 21 7.98 -2.86 4.59
C ALA A 21 8.08 -1.37 4.20
N GLY A 22 7.03 -0.59 4.48
CA GLY A 22 7.03 0.86 4.24
C GLY A 22 6.37 1.22 2.92
N LEU A 23 5.04 1.07 2.86
CA LEU A 23 4.24 1.46 1.70
C LEU A 23 3.87 2.95 1.80
N ASP A 24 4.24 3.71 0.77
CA ASP A 24 3.75 5.05 0.47
C ASP A 24 2.78 4.98 -0.72
N LEU A 25 1.57 5.51 -0.54
CA LEU A 25 0.52 5.49 -1.58
C LEU A 25 -0.27 6.80 -1.54
N THR A 26 -0.52 7.39 -2.70
CA THR A 26 -1.53 8.43 -2.86
C THR A 26 -2.45 8.03 -4.01
N VAL A 27 -3.77 8.07 -3.78
CA VAL A 27 -4.78 7.84 -4.81
C VAL A 27 -5.66 9.09 -4.90
N GLU A 28 -5.81 9.62 -6.10
CA GLU A 28 -6.65 10.79 -6.37
C GLU A 28 -8.14 10.40 -6.46
N ALA A 29 -9.04 11.35 -6.20
CA ALA A 29 -10.46 11.13 -6.35
C ALA A 29 -10.83 10.80 -7.80
N GLY A 30 -11.45 9.64 -8.02
CA GLY A 30 -11.81 9.13 -9.35
C GLY A 30 -10.74 8.25 -10.01
N GLU A 31 -9.60 8.04 -9.36
CA GLU A 31 -8.54 7.15 -9.85
C GLU A 31 -8.89 5.67 -9.58
N VAL A 32 -8.63 4.81 -10.56
CA VAL A 32 -8.61 3.35 -10.38
C VAL A 32 -7.17 2.92 -10.18
N HIS A 33 -6.86 2.46 -8.98
CA HIS A 33 -5.53 1.99 -8.60
C HIS A 33 -5.55 0.48 -8.34
N GLY A 34 -4.56 -0.24 -8.86
CA GLY A 34 -4.45 -1.69 -8.71
C GLY A 34 -3.03 -2.12 -8.36
N PHE A 35 -2.91 -3.07 -7.43
CA PHE A 35 -1.65 -3.74 -7.13
C PHE A 35 -1.58 -5.07 -7.86
N LEU A 36 -0.41 -5.39 -8.42
CA LEU A 36 -0.13 -6.67 -9.05
C LEU A 36 1.18 -7.21 -8.50
N GLY A 37 1.15 -8.46 -8.03
CA GLY A 37 2.33 -9.13 -7.51
C GLY A 37 2.09 -10.63 -7.32
N PRO A 38 3.16 -11.40 -7.11
CA PRO A 38 3.06 -12.83 -6.80
C PRO A 38 2.43 -13.08 -5.42
N ASN A 39 2.13 -14.34 -5.12
CA ASN A 39 1.66 -14.75 -3.80
C ASN A 39 2.63 -14.30 -2.71
N GLY A 40 2.13 -13.54 -1.73
CA GLY A 40 2.91 -13.02 -0.61
C GLY A 40 3.72 -11.76 -0.89
N ALA A 41 3.43 -11.01 -1.96
CA ALA A 41 4.11 -9.76 -2.31
C ALA A 41 3.86 -8.58 -1.34
N GLY A 42 2.88 -8.72 -0.44
CA GLY A 42 2.53 -7.71 0.54
C GLY A 42 1.53 -8.24 1.54
#